data_AF-A0A0U1KVR7-F1
#
_entry.id   AF-A0A0U1KVR7-F1
#
_cell.length_a   1.000
_cell.length_b   1.000
_cell.length_c   1.000
_cell.angle_alpha   90.00
_cell.angle_beta   90.00
_cell.angle_gamma   90.00
#
_symmetry.space_group_name_H-M   'P 1'
#
loop_
_entity.id
_entity.type
_entity.pdbx_description
1 polymer ?
#
loop_
_entity_poly.entity_id
_entity_poly.type
_entity_poly.pdbx_seq_one_letter_code
_entity_poly.pdbx_strand_id
1 'polypeptide(L)'
;MRPEGQRAYPFLSGEYKPYIYINDESVTFVGQGGPIKEVGVNGCQIDDIIEFAKDVITVFNQRFPCRENSMIITKLDEALLWSMKRKLDRDKRGVEGTSNK
;
A
#
# COMPACT_ATOMS: atom_id res chain seq x y z
N MET A 1 -11.67 -24.77 2.33
CA MET A 1 -11.89 -24.64 0.88
C MET A 1 -12.83 -23.46 0.65
N ARG A 2 -12.43 -22.43 -0.10
CA ARG A 2 -13.39 -21.40 -0.53
C ARG A 2 -14.32 -22.03 -1.58
N PRO A 3 -15.63 -21.75 -1.57
CA PRO A 3 -16.53 -22.22 -2.62
C PRO A 3 -16.07 -21.67 -3.98
N GLU A 4 -16.02 -22.57 -4.97
CA GLU A 4 -15.67 -22.25 -6.36
C GLU A 4 -16.61 -21.16 -6.89
N GLY A 5 -16.05 -20.07 -7.41
CA GLY A 5 -16.80 -19.04 -8.15
C GLY A 5 -16.94 -17.67 -7.48
N GLN A 6 -16.49 -17.46 -6.24
CA GLN A 6 -16.44 -16.11 -5.67
C GLN A 6 -15.06 -15.48 -5.94
N ARG A 7 -14.96 -14.66 -7.00
CA ARG A 7 -13.77 -13.84 -7.31
C ARG A 7 -13.27 -13.20 -6.03
N ALA A 8 -11.99 -13.36 -5.70
CA ALA A 8 -11.45 -12.85 -4.45
C ALA A 8 -11.59 -11.32 -4.35
N TYR A 9 -11.45 -10.60 -5.47
CA TYR A 9 -11.56 -9.14 -5.51
C TYR A 9 -12.00 -8.63 -6.89
N PRO A 10 -13.26 -8.86 -7.32
CA PRO A 10 -13.73 -8.45 -8.66
C PRO A 10 -13.66 -6.93 -8.92
N PHE A 11 -13.47 -6.13 -7.87
CA PHE A 11 -13.33 -4.67 -7.94
C PHE A 11 -11.87 -4.19 -8.04
N LEU A 12 -10.88 -5.10 -7.96
CA LEU A 12 -9.45 -4.76 -8.01
C LEU A 12 -8.72 -5.34 -9.22
N SER A 13 -9.41 -6.09 -10.10
CA SER A 13 -8.76 -6.73 -11.24
C SER A 13 -8.14 -5.67 -12.19
N GLY A 14 -6.82 -5.73 -12.39
CA GLY A 14 -6.09 -4.79 -13.25
C GLY A 14 -4.74 -4.36 -12.68
N GLU A 15 -4.13 -3.35 -13.33
CA GLU A 15 -2.98 -2.62 -12.77
C GLU A 15 -3.52 -1.56 -11.79
N TYR A 16 -3.13 -1.66 -10.52
CA TYR A 16 -3.54 -0.70 -9.49
C TYR A 16 -2.64 0.53 -9.51
N LYS A 17 -1.34 0.28 -9.55
CA LYS A 17 -0.23 1.25 -9.66
C LYS A 17 0.96 0.55 -10.33
N PRO A 18 1.94 1.29 -10.87
CA PRO A 18 3.21 0.70 -11.29
C PRO A 18 3.77 -0.20 -10.18
N TYR A 19 4.27 -1.39 -10.54
CA TYR A 19 4.82 -2.38 -9.62
C TYR A 19 3.82 -3.08 -8.68
N ILE A 20 2.51 -2.89 -8.88
CA ILE A 20 1.44 -3.60 -8.15
C ILE A 20 0.47 -4.24 -9.15
N TYR A 21 0.51 -5.57 -9.20
CA TYR A 21 -0.27 -6.37 -10.14
C TYR A 21 -1.34 -7.17 -9.43
N ILE A 22 -2.57 -7.09 -9.93
CA ILE A 22 -3.71 -7.79 -9.35
C ILE A 22 -4.29 -8.74 -10.38
N ASN A 23 -4.31 -10.04 -10.05
CA ASN A 23 -5.01 -11.05 -10.81
C ASN A 23 -6.11 -11.70 -9.95
N ASP A 24 -6.84 -12.66 -10.52
CA ASP A 24 -7.98 -13.28 -9.85
C ASP A 24 -7.59 -14.06 -8.56
N GLU A 25 -6.33 -14.46 -8.41
CA GLU A 25 -5.83 -15.34 -7.33
C GLU A 25 -4.86 -14.66 -6.36
N SER A 26 -4.13 -13.63 -6.81
CA SER A 26 -3.06 -13.00 -6.06
C SER A 26 -2.88 -11.52 -6.37
N VAL A 27 -2.25 -10.85 -5.41
CA VAL A 27 -1.74 -9.48 -5.54
C VAL A 27 -0.22 -9.57 -5.40
N THR A 28 0.50 -9.06 -6.39
CA THR A 28 1.97 -9.07 -6.41
C THR A 28 2.50 -7.65 -6.29
N PHE A 29 3.36 -7.44 -5.30
CA PHE A 29 4.08 -6.19 -5.07
C PHE A 29 5.54 -6.38 -5.45
N VAL A 30 6.03 -5.60 -6.41
CA VAL A 30 7.47 -5.54 -6.71
C VAL A 30 8.04 -4.41 -5.85
N GLY A 31 8.67 -4.77 -4.72
CA GLY A 31 9.18 -3.79 -3.76
C GLY A 31 10.43 -3.06 -4.24
N GLN A 32 10.54 -1.77 -3.90
CA GLN A 32 11.72 -0.98 -4.20
C GLN A 32 13.00 -1.57 -3.57
N GLY A 33 13.99 -1.85 -4.42
CA GLY A 33 15.28 -2.46 -4.06
C GLY A 33 16.36 -1.44 -3.70
N GLY A 34 16.15 -0.65 -2.63
CA GLY A 34 17.12 0.33 -2.14
C GLY A 34 16.66 1.79 -2.31
N PRO A 35 17.43 2.78 -1.82
CA PRO A 35 17.02 4.19 -1.84
C PRO A 35 16.91 4.74 -3.26
N ILE A 36 15.82 5.45 -3.57
CA ILE A 36 15.48 5.89 -4.94
C ILE A 36 16.59 6.73 -5.58
N LYS A 37 17.29 7.59 -4.84
CA LYS A 37 18.37 8.43 -5.40
C LYS A 37 19.66 7.64 -5.68
N GLU A 38 19.75 6.39 -5.22
CA GLU A 38 20.92 5.52 -5.44
C GLU A 38 20.66 4.50 -6.56
N VAL A 39 19.46 3.91 -6.61
CA VAL A 39 19.13 2.82 -7.53
C VAL A 39 18.05 3.16 -8.57
N GLY A 40 17.53 4.39 -8.55
CA GLY A 40 16.36 4.79 -9.34
C GLY A 40 15.06 4.18 -8.80
N VAL A 41 13.97 4.36 -9.53
CA VAL A 41 12.68 3.73 -9.19
C VAL A 41 12.62 2.35 -9.85
N ASN A 42 12.57 1.29 -9.05
CA ASN A 42 12.52 -0.10 -9.52
C ASN A 42 11.45 -0.95 -8.81
N GLY A 43 10.64 -0.33 -7.95
CA GLY A 43 9.53 -0.99 -7.27
C GLY A 43 8.63 -0.01 -6.51
N CYS A 44 7.56 -0.52 -5.94
CA CYS A 44 6.63 0.23 -5.10
C CYS A 44 7.25 0.55 -3.73
N GLN A 45 6.78 1.63 -3.12
CA GLN A 45 7.11 1.97 -1.75
C GLN A 45 6.19 1.23 -0.79
N ILE A 46 6.59 1.13 0.49
CA ILE A 46 5.74 0.54 1.53
C ILE A 46 4.39 1.25 1.66
N ASP A 47 4.37 2.56 1.38
CA ASP A 47 3.16 3.39 1.42
C ASP A 47 2.11 2.92 0.41
N ASP A 48 2.53 2.44 -0.77
CA ASP A 48 1.62 1.91 -1.79
C ASP A 48 0.92 0.62 -1.31
N ILE A 49 1.61 -0.19 -0.50
CA ILE A 49 1.06 -1.43 0.10
C ILE A 49 0.05 -1.07 1.20
N ILE A 50 0.36 -0.06 2.02
CA ILE A 50 -0.54 0.42 3.08
C ILE A 50 -1.80 1.03 2.47
N GLU A 51 -1.67 1.83 1.40
CA GLU A 51 -2.80 2.38 0.65
C GLU A 51 -3.66 1.27 0.04
N PHE A 52 -3.05 0.28 -0.61
CA PHE A 52 -3.77 -0.87 -1.13
C PHE A 52 -4.60 -1.56 -0.03
N ALA A 53 -4.00 -1.85 1.12
CA ALA A 53 -4.71 -2.48 2.24
C ALA A 53 -5.86 -1.60 2.76
N LYS A 54 -5.66 -0.29 2.82
CA LYS A 54 -6.69 0.67 3.23
C LYS A 54 -7.86 0.68 2.26
N ASP A 55 -7.61 0.66 0.96
CA ASP A 55 -8.66 0.65 -0.07
C ASP A 55 -9.50 -0.63 0.00
N VAL A 56 -8.86 -1.79 0.20
CA VAL A 56 -9.56 -3.07 0.42
C VAL A 56 -10.50 -2.99 1.63
N ILE A 57 -10.00 -2.54 2.78
CA ILE A 57 -10.81 -2.45 3.99
C ILE A 57 -11.90 -1.37 3.85
N THR A 58 -11.64 -0.30 3.10
CA THR A 58 -12.65 0.74 2.81
C THR A 58 -13.81 0.16 2.02
N VAL A 59 -13.54 -0.65 0.99
CA VAL A 59 -14.59 -1.36 0.24
C VAL A 59 -15.37 -2.32 1.14
N PHE A 60 -14.68 -3.04 2.03
CA PHE A 60 -15.34 -3.90 3.02
C PHE A 60 -16.24 -3.10 3.97
N ASN A 61 -15.77 -1.96 4.47
CA ASN A 61 -16.55 -1.12 5.38
C ASN A 61 -17.74 -0.47 4.68
N GLN A 62 -17.65 -0.15 3.39
CA GLN A 62 -18.78 0.36 2.60
C GLN A 62 -19.87 -0.69 2.40
N ARG A 63 -19.49 -1.96 2.19
CA ARG A 63 -20.43 -3.07 1.99
C ARG A 63 -20.98 -3.64 3.29
N PHE A 64 -20.13 -3.74 4.31
CA PHE A 64 -20.42 -4.31 5.62
C PHE A 64 -19.82 -3.41 6.70
N PRO A 65 -20.49 -2.29 7.03
CA PRO A 65 -19.97 -1.34 8.01
C PRO A 65 -19.81 -1.96 9.39
N CYS A 66 -18.63 -1.82 9.98
CA CYS A 66 -18.39 -2.17 11.37
C CYS A 66 -17.34 -1.26 12.03
N ARG A 67 -17.30 -1.30 13.36
CA ARG A 67 -16.36 -0.50 14.16
C ARG A 67 -14.93 -0.91 13.89
N GLU A 68 -14.66 -2.21 13.78
CA GLU A 68 -13.34 -2.79 13.58
C GLU A 68 -12.75 -2.36 12.24
N ASN A 69 -13.53 -2.41 11.15
CA ASN A 69 -13.10 -1.92 9.84
C ASN A 69 -12.76 -0.42 9.88
N SER A 70 -13.59 0.38 10.53
CA SER A 70 -13.36 1.83 10.70
C SER A 70 -12.08 2.12 11.51
N MET A 71 -11.81 1.32 12.55
CA MET A 71 -10.57 1.39 13.33
C MET A 71 -9.34 0.99 12.50
N ILE A 72 -9.44 -0.06 11.68
CA ILE A 72 -8.36 -0.49 10.79
C ILE A 72 -8.01 0.64 9.80
N ILE A 73 -9.00 1.23 9.14
CA ILE A 73 -8.80 2.35 8.20
C ILE A 73 -8.07 3.50 8.90
N THR A 74 -8.53 3.89 10.10
CA THR A 74 -7.90 4.95 10.89
C THR A 74 -6.43 4.66 11.19
N LYS A 75 -6.09 3.40 11.50
CA LYS A 75 -4.71 2.99 11.80
C LYS A 75 -3.82 2.91 10.57
N LEU A 76 -4.37 2.56 9.42
CA LEU A 76 -3.65 2.63 8.15
C LEU A 76 -3.38 4.08 7.74
N ASP A 77 -4.33 4.99 7.96
CA ASP A 77 -4.12 6.44 7.79
C ASP A 77 -3.02 6.98 8.72
N GLU A 78 -3.01 6.55 9.98
CA GLU A 78 -1.94 6.91 10.92
C GLU A 78 -0.57 6.38 10.46
N ALA A 79 -0.50 5.16 9.93
CA ALA A 79 0.73 4.60 9.37
C ALA A 79 1.25 5.43 8.19
N LEU A 80 0.37 5.84 7.26
CA LEU A 80 0.72 6.72 6.14
C LEU A 80 1.21 8.09 6.62
N LEU A 81 0.57 8.66 7.65
CA LEU A 81 1.02 9.90 8.29
C LEU A 81 2.46 9.78 8.80
N TRP A 82 2.80 8.70 9.51
CA TRP A 82 4.15 8.48 10.01
C TRP A 82 5.18 8.26 8.89
N SER A 83 4.80 7.58 7.81
CA SER A 83 5.62 7.47 6.60
C SER A 83 5.91 8.85 5.98
N MET A 84 4.89 9.68 5.80
CA MET A 84 5.05 11.04 5.29
C MET A 84 5.93 11.89 6.21
N LYS A 85 5.69 11.85 7.53
CA LYS A 85 6.50 12.58 8.51
C LYS A 85 7.97 12.19 8.41
N ARG A 86 8.28 10.90 8.36
CA ARG A 86 9.65 10.39 8.18
C ARG A 86 10.28 10.89 6.87
N LYS A 87 9.53 10.90 5.76
CA LYS A 87 10.01 11.43 4.47
C LYS A 87 10.35 12.93 4.59
N LEU A 88 9.44 13.74 5.14
CA LEU A 88 9.66 15.17 5.36
C LEU A 88 10.85 15.44 6.28
N ASP A 89 11.03 14.67 7.36
CA ASP A 89 12.15 14.83 8.27
C ASP A 89 13.49 14.45 7.63
N ARG A 90 13.49 13.50 6.69
CA ARG A 90 14.68 13.18 5.87
C ARG A 90 14.95 14.23 4.81
N ASP A 91 13.90 14.77 4.20
CA ASP A 91 14.00 15.82 3.18
C ASP A 91 14.56 17.12 3.78
N LYS A 92 14.06 17.53 4.95
CA LYS A 92 14.61 18.65 5.73
C LYS A 92 16.10 18.51 6.06
N ARG A 93 16.59 17.27 6.18
CA ARG A 93 18.01 16.95 6.41
C ARG A 93 18.81 16.77 5.11
N GLY A 94 18.17 16.84 3.94
CA GLY A 94 18.81 16.63 2.64
C GLY A 94 19.20 15.19 2.34
N VAL A 95 18.70 14.22 3.12
CA VAL A 95 19.07 12.79 3.01
C VAL A 95 17.94 11.90 2.49
N GLU A 96 16.77 12.47 2.16
CA GLU A 96 15.67 11.75 1.52
C GLU A 96 16.18 10.98 0.29
N GLY A 97 15.70 9.75 0.11
CA GLY A 97 16.04 8.93 -1.04
C GLY A 97 17.46 8.36 -1.05
N THR A 98 18.25 8.53 0.02
CA THR A 98 19.60 7.95 0.18
C THR A 98 19.69 7.01 1.39
N SER A 99 20.81 6.31 1.55
CA SER A 99 21.17 5.50 2.73
C SER A 99 21.71 6.36 3.89
N ASN A 100 21.91 7.67 3.68
CA ASN A 100 22.43 8.58 4.70
C ASN A 100 21.41 8.78 5.83
N LYS A 101 21.94 9.00 7.05
CA LYS A 101 21.15 9.12 8.27
C LYS A 101 20.49 10.48 8.40
#